data_AF-A0A9W6GC56-F1
#
_entry.id   AF-A0A9W6GC56-F1
#
_cell.length_a   1.000
_cell.length_b   1.000
_cell.length_c   1.000
_cell.angle_alpha   90.00
_cell.angle_beta   90.00
_cell.angle_gamma   90.00
#
_symmetry.space_group_name_H-M   'P 1'
#
loop_
_entity.id
_entity.type
_entity.pdbx_description
1 polymer ?
#
loop_
_entity_poly.entity_id
_entity_poly.type
_entity_poly.pdbx_seq_one_letter_code
_entity_poly.pdbx_strand_id
1 'polypeptide(L)'
;MGTGKAENLEDKNFKKLQPLFWDYELGSLKKNLSSPFIIARVLEIANPEQFRIFSLFIGDDKIIKFLEQKGERMLSKRAFNYWKLYYEKKVKESS
;
A
#
# COMPACT_ATOMS: atom_id res chain seq x y z
N MET A 1 -26.81 19.43 11.08
CA MET A 1 -25.36 19.69 11.06
C MET A 1 -24.64 18.44 11.53
N GLY A 2 -24.17 17.60 10.61
CA GLY A 2 -23.41 16.41 10.97
C GLY A 2 -22.57 16.02 9.78
N THR A 3 -21.24 15.96 9.97
CA THR A 3 -20.23 15.19 9.18
C THR A 3 -18.77 15.60 9.45
N GLY A 4 -18.46 16.57 10.32
CA GLY A 4 -17.09 17.12 10.44
C GLY A 4 -15.97 16.26 11.07
N LYS A 5 -16.19 15.00 11.46
CA LYS A 5 -15.18 14.16 12.15
C LYS A 5 -14.50 13.08 11.28
N ALA A 6 -15.21 12.49 10.31
CA ALA A 6 -14.68 11.37 9.52
C ALA A 6 -13.74 11.81 8.39
N GLU A 7 -14.04 12.93 7.72
CA GLU A 7 -13.19 13.51 6.65
C GLU A 7 -11.76 13.85 7.12
N ASN A 8 -11.54 13.98 8.44
CA ASN A 8 -10.26 14.42 8.99
C ASN A 8 -9.27 13.28 9.29
N LEU A 9 -9.70 12.03 9.46
CA LEU A 9 -8.79 10.95 9.88
C LEU A 9 -8.18 10.21 8.69
N GLU A 10 -8.98 9.92 7.67
CA GLU A 10 -8.52 9.31 6.43
C GLU A 10 -7.50 10.21 5.72
N ASP A 11 -7.77 11.52 5.67
CA ASP A 11 -6.84 12.49 5.08
C ASP A 11 -5.53 12.63 5.86
N LYS A 12 -5.58 12.56 7.20
CA LYS A 12 -4.38 12.57 8.04
C LYS A 12 -3.55 11.32 7.86
N ASN A 13 -4.18 10.15 7.78
CA ASN A 13 -3.47 8.90 7.54
C ASN A 13 -2.91 8.85 6.12
N PHE A 14 -3.65 9.35 5.14
CA PHE A 14 -3.22 9.41 3.75
C PHE A 14 -2.02 10.34 3.55
N LYS A 15 -1.98 11.48 4.26
CA LYS A 15 -0.82 12.38 4.28
C LYS A 15 0.47 11.68 4.72
N LYS A 16 0.40 10.61 5.52
CA LYS A 16 1.59 9.82 5.90
C LYS A 16 2.21 9.06 4.72
N LEU A 17 1.45 8.81 3.65
CA LEU A 17 1.94 8.21 2.41
C LEU A 17 2.59 9.24 1.47
N GLN A 18 2.26 10.53 1.61
CA GLN A 18 2.73 11.60 0.73
C GLN A 18 4.26 11.66 0.57
N PRO A 19 5.10 11.43 1.62
CA PRO A 19 6.55 11.43 1.45
C PRO A 19 7.07 10.37 0.46
N LEU A 20 6.33 9.28 0.24
CA LEU A 20 6.68 8.26 -0.74
C LEU A 20 6.42 8.75 -2.18
N PHE A 21 5.56 9.75 -2.36
CA PHE A 21 5.08 10.26 -3.64
C PHE A 21 5.19 11.78 -3.69
N TRP A 22 6.36 12.32 -3.33
CA TRP A 22 6.61 13.77 -3.28
C TRP A 22 6.39 14.47 -4.63
N ASP A 23 6.43 13.72 -5.72
CA ASP A 23 6.20 14.12 -7.11
C ASP A 23 4.73 14.02 -7.56
N TYR A 24 3.80 13.55 -6.71
CA TYR A 24 2.39 13.36 -7.06
C TYR A 24 1.46 14.31 -6.33
N GLU A 25 0.45 14.81 -7.06
CA GLU A 25 -0.71 15.45 -6.44
C GLU A 25 -1.53 14.44 -5.62
N LEU A 26 -1.90 14.81 -4.39
CA LEU A 26 -2.64 13.93 -3.47
C LEU A 26 -3.94 13.38 -4.06
N GLY A 27 -4.69 14.21 -4.81
CA GLY A 27 -5.94 13.79 -5.45
C GLY A 27 -5.71 12.71 -6.52
N SER A 28 -4.61 12.83 -7.27
CA SER A 28 -4.20 11.86 -8.27
C SER A 28 -3.69 10.57 -7.63
N LEU A 29 -3.00 10.66 -6.49
CA LEU A 29 -2.57 9.49 -5.72
C LEU A 29 -3.77 8.66 -5.26
N LYS A 30 -4.80 9.29 -4.68
CA LYS A 30 -6.03 8.63 -4.21
C LYS A 30 -6.72 7.84 -5.32
N LYS A 31 -6.85 8.43 -6.51
CA LYS A 31 -7.51 7.79 -7.66
C LYS A 31 -6.76 6.56 -8.19
N ASN A 32 -5.46 6.47 -7.93
CA ASN A 32 -4.56 5.48 -8.54
C ASN A 32 -3.93 4.52 -7.52
N LEU A 33 -4.43 4.42 -6.29
CA LEU A 33 -3.79 3.65 -5.22
C LEU A 33 -3.53 2.18 -5.54
N SER A 34 -4.38 1.56 -6.35
CA SER A 34 -4.23 0.18 -6.80
C SER A 34 -3.35 0.03 -8.05
N SER A 35 -2.75 1.12 -8.54
CA SER A 35 -1.84 1.06 -9.68
C SER A 35 -0.59 0.25 -9.30
N PRO A 36 -0.05 -0.58 -10.22
CA PRO A 36 1.14 -1.38 -9.95
C PRO A 36 2.35 -0.54 -9.51
N PHE A 37 2.48 0.68 -10.03
CA PHE A 37 3.57 1.58 -9.66
C PHE A 37 3.48 2.04 -8.20
N ILE A 38 2.28 2.41 -7.75
CA ILE A 38 2.06 2.85 -6.37
C ILE A 38 2.28 1.68 -5.40
N ILE A 39 1.73 0.50 -5.72
CA ILE A 39 1.96 -0.70 -4.91
C ILE A 39 3.45 -1.03 -4.85
N ALA A 40 4.16 -1.08 -5.98
CA ALA A 40 5.59 -1.36 -6.02
C ALA A 40 6.38 -0.39 -5.13
N ARG A 41 6.12 0.91 -5.26
CA ARG A 41 6.82 1.95 -4.50
C ARG A 41 6.58 1.82 -3.00
N VAL A 42 5.35 1.55 -2.55
CA VAL A 42 5.09 1.29 -1.12
C VAL A 42 5.86 0.05 -0.65
N LEU A 43 5.81 -1.04 -1.40
CA LEU A 43 6.48 -2.29 -1.00
C LEU A 43 8.01 -2.17 -0.98
N GLU A 44 8.60 -1.25 -1.73
CA GLU A 44 10.06 -1.03 -1.72
C GLU A 44 10.54 -0.19 -0.54
N ILE A 45 9.86 0.92 -0.26
CA ILE A 45 10.44 1.99 0.57
C ILE A 45 9.57 2.43 1.74
N ALA A 46 8.33 1.93 1.87
CA ALA A 46 7.49 2.31 2.99
C ALA A 46 8.01 1.74 4.30
N ASN A 47 7.88 2.53 5.37
CA ASN A 47 8.05 2.02 6.72
C ASN A 47 6.82 1.17 7.15
N PRO A 48 6.90 0.42 8.26
CA PRO A 48 5.82 -0.45 8.71
C PRO A 48 4.47 0.27 8.94
N GLU A 49 4.50 1.50 9.44
CA GLU A 49 3.28 2.29 9.67
C GLU A 49 2.63 2.69 8.34
N GLN A 50 3.42 3.20 7.40
CA GLN A 50 2.95 3.57 6.06
C GLN A 50 2.39 2.37 5.31
N PHE A 51 3.07 1.22 5.37
CA PHE A 51 2.57 -0.02 4.78
C PHE A 51 1.23 -0.43 5.39
N ARG A 52 1.10 -0.41 6.73
CA ARG A 52 -0.16 -0.75 7.41
C ARG A 52 -1.30 0.17 6.98
N ILE A 53 -1.04 1.46 6.85
CA ILE A 53 -2.06 2.42 6.37
C ILE A 53 -2.44 2.09 4.92
N PHE A 54 -1.45 1.86 4.07
CA PHE A 54 -1.69 1.55 2.66
C PHE A 54 -2.50 0.26 2.46
N SER A 55 -2.16 -0.81 3.17
CA SER A 55 -2.89 -2.08 3.06
C SER A 55 -4.33 -1.97 3.53
N LEU A 56 -4.61 -1.16 4.56
CA LEU A 56 -5.98 -0.84 4.99
C LEU A 56 -6.79 -0.12 3.90
N PHE A 57 -6.15 0.74 3.09
CA PHE A 57 -6.84 1.47 2.04
C PHE A 57 -7.12 0.63 0.79
N ILE A 58 -6.15 -0.16 0.33
CA ILE A 58 -6.29 -0.88 -0.94
C ILE A 58 -6.77 -2.31 -0.79
N GLY A 59 -6.63 -2.90 0.40
CA GLY A 59 -6.89 -4.32 0.66
C GLY A 59 -5.67 -5.19 0.35
N ASP A 60 -5.46 -6.20 1.20
CA ASP A 60 -4.38 -7.18 1.04
C ASP A 60 -4.53 -8.02 -0.23
N ASP A 61 -5.77 -8.25 -0.68
CA ASP A 61 -6.08 -8.98 -1.92
C ASP A 61 -5.42 -8.34 -3.15
N LYS A 62 -5.43 -7.00 -3.23
CA LYS A 62 -4.79 -6.28 -4.34
C LYS A 62 -3.28 -6.35 -4.27
N ILE A 63 -2.71 -6.37 -3.06
CA ILE A 63 -1.26 -6.51 -2.84
C ILE A 63 -0.81 -7.92 -3.24
N ILE A 64 -1.53 -8.96 -2.80
CA ILE A 64 -1.27 -10.35 -3.17
C ILE A 64 -1.34 -10.52 -4.69
N LYS A 65 -2.42 -10.03 -5.31
CA LYS A 65 -2.57 -10.09 -6.78
C LYS A 65 -1.44 -9.35 -7.50
N PHE A 66 -0.97 -8.21 -6.98
CA PHE A 66 0.20 -7.53 -7.52
C PHE A 66 1.46 -8.39 -7.41
N LEU A 67 1.71 -9.00 -6.25
CA LEU A 67 2.88 -9.87 -6.03
C LEU A 67 2.89 -11.04 -7.01
N GLU A 68 1.74 -11.69 -7.22
CA GLU A 68 1.58 -12.82 -8.14
C GLU A 68 1.79 -12.44 -9.61
N GLN A 69 1.28 -11.28 -10.03
CA GLN A 69 1.23 -10.91 -11.46
C GLN A 69 2.41 -10.07 -11.92
N LYS A 70 2.96 -9.22 -11.04
CA LYS A 70 3.89 -8.14 -11.39
C LYS A 70 5.07 -8.00 -10.43
N GLY A 71 4.96 -8.55 -9.21
CA GLY A 71 5.91 -8.36 -8.13
C GLY A 71 7.34 -8.72 -8.52
N GLU A 72 7.56 -9.89 -9.10
CA GLU A 72 8.91 -10.36 -9.49
C GLU A 72 9.62 -9.41 -10.46
N ARG A 73 8.87 -8.77 -11.36
CA ARG A 73 9.41 -7.85 -12.37
C ARG A 73 9.57 -6.41 -11.84
N MET A 74 8.67 -5.98 -10.94
CA MET A 74 8.57 -4.59 -10.51
C MET A 74 9.25 -4.30 -9.18
N LEU A 75 9.61 -5.34 -8.42
CA LEU A 75 10.31 -5.23 -7.17
C LEU A 75 11.75 -5.73 -7.29
N SER A 76 12.62 -5.20 -6.44
CA SER A 76 13.90 -5.79 -6.11
C SER A 76 13.67 -7.21 -5.59
N LYS A 77 14.60 -8.12 -5.91
CA LYS A 77 14.54 -9.52 -5.48
C LYS A 77 14.38 -9.64 -3.95
N ARG A 78 15.00 -8.73 -3.20
CA ARG A 78 14.89 -8.65 -1.74
C ARG A 78 13.47 -8.32 -1.30
N ALA A 79 12.89 -7.23 -1.81
CA ALA A 79 11.53 -6.83 -1.46
C ALA A 79 10.51 -7.89 -1.87
N PHE A 80 10.62 -8.42 -3.09
CA PHE A 80 9.73 -9.48 -3.58
C PHE A 80 9.71 -10.70 -2.67
N ASN A 81 10.89 -11.24 -2.34
CA ASN A 81 11.01 -12.41 -1.47
C ASN A 81 10.46 -12.14 -0.07
N TYR A 82 10.75 -10.96 0.50
CA TYR A 82 10.23 -10.57 1.81
C TYR A 82 8.69 -10.56 1.84
N TRP A 83 8.06 -9.89 0.87
CA TRP A 83 6.61 -9.74 0.85
C TRP A 83 5.88 -11.03 0.52
N LYS A 84 6.44 -11.87 -0.34
CA LYS A 84 5.90 -13.21 -0.61
C LYS A 84 5.84 -14.03 0.68
N LEU A 85 6.94 -14.09 1.43
CA LEU A 85 7.00 -14.78 2.71
C LEU A 85 6.04 -14.18 3.76
N TYR A 86 5.93 -12.85 3.82
CA TYR A 86 5.02 -12.16 4.72
C TYR A 86 3.56 -12.58 4.46
N TYR A 87 3.10 -12.52 3.22
CA TYR A 87 1.72 -12.84 2.87
C TYR A 87 1.41 -14.34 2.93
N GLU A 88 2.37 -15.21 2.59
CA GLU A 88 2.24 -16.66 2.80
C GLU A 88 2.01 -17.02 4.27
N LYS A 89 2.74 -16.38 5.20
CA LYS A 89 2.53 -16.58 6.64
C LYS A 89 1.19 -16.03 7.11
N LYS A 90 0.85 -14.82 6.68
CA LYS A 90 -0.41 -14.16 7.06
C LYS A 90 -1.65 -14.96 6.67
N VAL A 91 -1.65 -15.59 5.49
CA VAL A 91 -2.76 -16.45 5.04
C VAL A 91 -2.88 -17.72 5.90
N LYS A 92 -1.74 -18.34 6.24
CA LYS A 92 -1.71 -19.54 7.10
C LYS A 92 -2.23 -19.29 8.50
N GLU A 93 -2.01 -18.09 9.06
CA GLU A 93 -2.50 -17.70 10.39
C GLU A 93 -4.00 -17.35 10.38
N SER A 94 -4.58 -17.09 9.21
CA SER A 94 -5.99 -16.71 9.04
C SER A 94 -6.88 -17.90 8.60
N SER A 95 -6.29 -19.09 8.46
CA SER A 95 -6.95 -20.35 8.05
C SER A 95 -7.05 -21.31 9.23
#